data_AF-A0A9P6DJB7-F1
#
_entry.id   AF-A0A9P6DJB7-F1
#
_cell.length_a   1.000
_cell.length_b   1.000
_cell.length_c   1.000
_cell.angle_alpha   90.00
_cell.angle_beta   90.00
_cell.angle_gamma   90.00
#
_symmetry.space_group_name_H-M   'P 1'
#
loop_
_entity.id
_entity.type
_entity.pdbx_description
1 polymer ?
#
loop_
_entity_poly.entity_id
_entity_poly.type
_entity_poly.pdbx_seq_one_letter_code
_entity_poly.pdbx_strand_id
1 'polypeptide(L)'
;MLALWVALRNAAPVIGGAIIFGINSSINASGAVSLNTYLAIIGIMCAGPFIALLLSHPSQVQRKDGVVIVFRKTGWLLSLSEWWSVIASKNMLLLCPLFFTSWFYGSYIGTLQTQYFNVRTRALCAFVIPMGDIVGGFMVGYFLDNKRMSIKQKARASFAFLMTCNLALWIWTAIITKQLEDSKPIIDWTSPEFGRTFSLFLLFDLVTMATQTSLFWIIGQMSNDFIILSYMTGTLRGVECAGQAVAYGIKSSDTTDWLSIGFNVGLFVLAIPFAWMVIRKIGVQSFKEIEPDAASTDEKSDAPDSKEELA
;
A
#
# COMPACT_ATOMS: atom_id res chain seq x y z
N MET A 1 -8.71 10.15 9.29
CA MET A 1 -8.78 10.52 7.85
C MET A 1 -8.16 9.45 6.95
N LEU A 2 -7.08 8.76 7.37
CA LEU A 2 -6.47 7.64 6.63
C LEU A 2 -7.45 6.50 6.30
N ALA A 3 -8.30 6.07 7.24
CA ALA A 3 -9.27 4.99 6.99
C ALA A 3 -10.29 5.35 5.88
N LEU A 4 -10.68 6.63 5.76
CA LEU A 4 -11.59 7.09 4.71
C LEU A 4 -10.90 7.08 3.34
N TRP A 5 -9.62 7.46 3.29
CA TRP A 5 -8.82 7.34 2.08
C TRP A 5 -8.65 5.87 1.65
N VAL A 6 -8.38 4.97 2.60
CA VAL A 6 -8.29 3.51 2.35
C VAL A 6 -9.62 2.98 1.81
N ALA A 7 -10.75 3.38 2.40
CA ALA A 7 -12.08 2.97 1.95
C ALA A 7 -12.37 3.40 0.51
N LEU A 8 -12.06 4.65 0.16
CA LEU A 8 -12.24 5.17 -1.21
C LEU A 8 -11.33 4.45 -2.21
N ARG A 9 -10.06 4.21 -1.83
CA ARG A 9 -9.10 3.48 -2.67
C ARG A 9 -9.58 2.05 -2.94
N ASN A 10 -10.06 1.34 -1.92
CA ASN A 10 -10.44 -0.07 -2.02
C ASN A 10 -11.85 -0.29 -2.54
N ALA A 11 -12.70 0.75 -2.57
CA ALA A 11 -14.01 0.70 -3.24
C ALA A 11 -13.88 0.38 -4.74
N ALA A 12 -12.85 0.90 -5.41
CA ALA A 12 -12.62 0.63 -6.84
C ALA A 12 -12.37 -0.87 -7.12
N PRO A 13 -11.44 -1.56 -6.43
CA PRO A 13 -11.32 -3.02 -6.49
C PRO A 13 -12.61 -3.78 -6.20
N VAL A 14 -13.40 -3.38 -5.20
CA VAL A 14 -14.69 -4.03 -4.89
C VAL A 14 -15.66 -3.93 -6.06
N ILE A 15 -15.78 -2.75 -6.67
CA ILE A 15 -16.66 -2.54 -7.84
C ILE A 15 -16.16 -3.35 -9.04
N GLY A 16 -14.84 -3.31 -9.32
CA GLY A 16 -14.24 -4.11 -10.40
C GLY A 16 -14.44 -5.61 -10.19
N GLY A 17 -14.27 -6.09 -8.95
CA GLY A 17 -14.53 -7.46 -8.55
C GLY A 17 -15.99 -7.86 -8.74
N ALA A 18 -16.94 -6.99 -8.39
CA ALA A 18 -18.37 -7.23 -8.60
C ALA A 18 -18.72 -7.41 -10.09
N ILE A 19 -18.12 -6.61 -10.97
CA ILE A 19 -18.30 -6.72 -12.43
C ILE A 19 -17.72 -8.05 -12.93
N ILE A 20 -16.49 -8.39 -12.52
CA ILE A 20 -15.83 -9.66 -12.88
C ILE A 20 -16.68 -10.84 -12.42
N PHE A 21 -17.18 -10.78 -11.19
CA PHE A 21 -18.05 -11.80 -10.61
C PHE A 21 -19.35 -11.96 -11.38
N GLY A 22 -20.06 -10.87 -11.66
CA GLY A 22 -21.31 -10.90 -12.41
C GLY A 22 -21.16 -11.59 -13.77
N ILE A 23 -20.10 -11.25 -14.52
CA ILE A 23 -19.86 -11.79 -15.86
C ILE A 23 -19.39 -13.25 -15.83
N ASN A 24 -18.60 -13.67 -14.83
CA ASN A 24 -17.98 -15.00 -14.79
C ASN A 24 -18.66 -15.98 -13.82
N SER A 25 -19.75 -15.58 -13.15
CA SER A 25 -20.46 -16.40 -12.15
C SER A 25 -21.01 -17.73 -12.69
N SER A 26 -21.31 -17.82 -13.97
CA SER A 26 -21.88 -19.00 -14.64
C SER A 26 -20.85 -19.88 -15.35
N ILE A 27 -19.58 -19.47 -15.40
CA ILE A 27 -18.52 -20.18 -16.15
C ILE A 27 -17.84 -21.22 -15.26
N ASN A 28 -18.14 -22.50 -15.49
CA ASN A 28 -17.59 -23.65 -14.76
C ASN A 28 -16.30 -24.23 -15.38
N ALA A 29 -15.57 -23.46 -16.19
CA ALA A 29 -14.34 -23.93 -16.85
C ALA A 29 -13.07 -23.51 -16.10
N SER A 30 -12.04 -24.35 -16.14
CA SER A 30 -10.66 -23.97 -15.81
C SER A 30 -10.05 -23.23 -17.00
N GLY A 31 -9.65 -21.96 -16.83
CA GLY A 31 -9.08 -21.19 -17.94
C GLY A 31 -8.85 -19.71 -17.62
N ALA A 32 -8.52 -18.93 -18.65
CA ALA A 32 -8.40 -17.47 -18.55
C ALA A 32 -9.77 -16.82 -18.32
N VAL A 33 -9.77 -15.61 -17.76
CA VAL A 33 -10.98 -14.78 -17.64
C VAL A 33 -11.50 -14.46 -19.06
N SER A 34 -12.83 -14.38 -19.24
CA SER A 34 -13.42 -14.15 -20.56
C SER A 34 -12.91 -12.85 -21.22
N LEU A 35 -12.71 -12.86 -22.54
CA LEU A 35 -12.32 -11.69 -23.33
C LEU A 35 -13.29 -10.51 -23.13
N ASN A 36 -14.59 -10.81 -22.96
CA ASN A 36 -15.62 -9.81 -22.71
C ASN A 36 -15.40 -9.06 -21.39
N THR A 37 -14.98 -9.77 -20.32
CA THR A 37 -14.61 -9.14 -19.05
C THR A 37 -13.40 -8.20 -19.24
N TYR A 38 -12.42 -8.62 -20.03
CA TYR A 38 -11.23 -7.83 -20.30
C TYR A 38 -11.57 -6.52 -21.04
N LEU A 39 -12.38 -6.59 -22.10
CA LEU A 39 -12.82 -5.42 -22.86
C LEU A 39 -13.66 -4.45 -22.01
N ALA A 40 -14.54 -4.96 -21.15
CA ALA A 40 -15.35 -4.12 -20.26
C ALA A 40 -14.47 -3.30 -19.28
N ILE A 41 -13.46 -3.94 -18.68
CA ILE A 41 -12.55 -3.28 -17.74
C ILE A 41 -11.70 -2.22 -18.47
N ILE A 42 -11.18 -2.54 -19.66
CA ILE A 42 -10.41 -1.57 -20.46
C ILE A 42 -11.26 -0.35 -20.82
N GLY A 43 -12.50 -0.56 -21.24
CA GLY A 43 -13.42 0.55 -21.56
C GLY A 43 -13.60 1.51 -20.38
N ILE A 44 -13.77 0.98 -19.16
CA ILE A 44 -13.87 1.79 -17.95
C ILE A 44 -12.55 2.53 -17.65
N MET A 45 -11.39 1.87 -17.81
CA MET A 45 -10.09 2.51 -17.60
C MET A 45 -9.86 3.67 -18.58
N CYS A 46 -10.26 3.53 -19.83
CA CYS A 46 -10.17 4.58 -20.84
C CYS A 46 -11.10 5.78 -20.56
N ALA A 47 -12.20 5.57 -19.83
CA ALA A 47 -13.09 6.66 -19.40
C ALA A 47 -12.49 7.50 -18.26
N GLY A 48 -11.57 6.92 -17.47
CA GLY A 48 -10.98 7.56 -16.28
C GLY A 48 -10.37 8.95 -16.53
N PRO A 49 -9.51 9.15 -17.53
CA PRO A 49 -8.94 10.47 -17.85
C PRO A 49 -9.99 11.53 -18.16
N PHE A 50 -11.07 11.17 -18.86
CA PHE A 50 -12.15 12.11 -19.18
C PHE A 50 -12.92 12.52 -17.94
N ILE A 51 -13.16 11.59 -17.01
CA ILE A 51 -13.77 11.90 -15.70
C ILE A 51 -12.83 12.77 -14.86
N ALA A 52 -11.51 12.55 -14.94
CA ALA A 52 -10.53 13.35 -14.22
C ALA A 52 -10.51 14.82 -14.64
N LEU A 53 -10.92 15.16 -15.86
CA LEU A 53 -11.07 16.55 -16.32
C LEU A 53 -12.20 17.31 -15.58
N LEU A 54 -13.13 16.60 -14.93
CA LEU A 54 -14.17 17.22 -14.10
C LEU A 54 -13.66 17.54 -12.68
N LEU A 55 -12.45 17.11 -12.31
CA LEU A 55 -11.87 17.46 -11.01
C LEU A 55 -11.38 18.92 -11.02
N SER A 56 -11.73 19.65 -9.97
CA SER A 56 -11.30 21.04 -9.78
C SER A 56 -9.78 21.14 -9.72
N HIS A 57 -9.24 22.17 -10.35
CA HIS A 57 -7.81 22.44 -10.35
C HIS A 57 -7.31 22.66 -8.91
N PRO A 58 -6.10 22.21 -8.51
CA PRO A 58 -5.59 22.35 -7.14
C PRO A 58 -5.60 23.78 -6.60
N SER A 59 -5.47 24.78 -7.48
CA SER A 59 -5.55 26.21 -7.15
C SER A 59 -6.94 26.68 -6.74
N GLN A 60 -7.99 25.92 -7.05
CA GLN A 60 -9.39 26.21 -6.70
C GLN A 60 -9.81 25.46 -5.43
N VAL A 61 -8.94 24.61 -4.87
CA VAL A 61 -9.24 23.84 -3.66
C VAL A 61 -8.99 24.72 -2.43
N GLN A 62 -10.06 25.02 -1.70
CA GLN A 62 -10.01 25.75 -0.43
C GLN A 62 -10.23 24.79 0.73
N ARG A 63 -9.46 24.96 1.82
CA ARG A 63 -9.76 24.28 3.08
C ARG A 63 -11.13 24.73 3.59
N LYS A 64 -11.77 23.91 4.43
CA LYS A 64 -13.01 24.29 5.14
C LYS A 64 -12.88 25.59 5.93
N ASP A 65 -11.65 25.96 6.26
CA ASP A 65 -11.29 27.12 7.06
C ASP A 65 -11.05 28.37 6.18
N GLY A 66 -11.32 28.30 4.87
CA GLY A 66 -11.14 29.42 3.91
C GLY A 66 -9.69 29.71 3.49
N VAL A 67 -8.72 29.04 4.10
CA VAL A 67 -7.29 29.22 3.78
C VAL A 67 -6.94 28.49 2.48
N VAL A 68 -6.30 29.21 1.55
CA VAL A 68 -5.79 28.67 0.28
C VAL A 68 -4.53 27.83 0.54
N ILE A 69 -4.46 26.63 -0.02
CA ILE A 69 -3.27 25.79 0.06
C ILE A 69 -2.24 26.29 -0.95
N VAL A 70 -1.19 26.95 -0.47
CA VAL A 70 -0.09 27.41 -1.32
C VAL A 70 0.92 26.28 -1.46
N PHE A 71 1.01 25.72 -2.66
CA PHE A 71 2.07 24.75 -2.99
C PHE A 71 3.37 25.51 -3.29
N ARG A 72 4.46 25.14 -2.62
CA ARG A 72 5.80 25.65 -2.94
C ARG A 72 6.15 25.19 -4.36
N LYS A 73 6.39 26.14 -5.27
CA LYS A 73 6.94 25.82 -6.60
C LYS A 73 8.44 25.61 -6.44
N THR A 74 8.87 24.35 -6.39
CA THR A 74 10.29 23.98 -6.36
C THR A 74 10.75 23.54 -7.76
N GLY A 75 12.00 23.87 -8.10
CA GLY A 75 12.64 23.30 -9.28
C GLY A 75 12.78 21.79 -9.15
N TRP A 76 12.82 21.08 -10.28
CA TRP A 76 12.91 19.60 -10.28
C TRP A 76 14.20 19.10 -9.62
N LEU A 77 15.34 19.77 -9.86
CA LEU A 77 16.63 19.44 -9.26
C LEU A 77 16.65 19.62 -7.74
N LEU A 78 16.09 20.74 -7.26
CA LEU A 78 16.00 21.01 -5.84
C LEU A 78 15.12 19.97 -5.14
N SER A 79 13.95 19.67 -5.72
CA SER A 79 13.04 18.64 -5.20
C SER A 79 13.70 17.26 -5.14
N LEU A 80 14.53 16.93 -6.14
CA LEU A 80 15.27 15.66 -6.17
C LEU A 80 16.35 15.61 -5.07
N SER A 81 17.06 16.72 -4.85
CA SER A 81 18.05 16.84 -3.77
C SER A 81 17.40 16.73 -2.39
N GLU A 82 16.31 17.47 -2.16
CA GLU A 82 15.53 17.42 -0.92
C GLU A 82 14.99 16.00 -0.68
N TRP A 83 14.41 15.37 -1.71
CA TRP A 83 13.96 13.98 -1.63
C TRP A 83 15.09 13.00 -1.29
N TRP A 84 16.26 13.15 -1.91
CA TRP A 84 17.42 12.31 -1.61
C TRP A 84 17.88 12.47 -0.16
N SER A 85 17.86 13.68 0.38
CA SER A 85 18.18 13.94 1.79
C SER A 85 17.22 13.22 2.75
N VAL A 86 15.92 13.18 2.41
CA VAL A 86 14.88 12.49 3.19
C VAL A 86 15.10 10.98 3.14
N ILE A 87 15.41 10.41 1.96
CA ILE A 87 15.73 9.00 1.81
C ILE A 87 16.98 8.61 2.58
N ALA A 88 18.05 9.41 2.46
CA ALA A 88 19.32 9.14 3.11
C ALA A 88 19.27 9.27 4.64
N SER A 89 18.15 9.78 5.19
CA SER A 89 17.96 9.87 6.62
C SER A 89 17.99 8.47 7.27
N LYS A 90 18.72 8.35 8.37
CA LYS A 90 18.91 7.07 9.08
C LYS A 90 17.59 6.39 9.45
N ASN A 91 16.56 7.16 9.80
CA ASN A 91 15.26 6.58 10.18
C ASN A 91 14.49 6.06 8.94
N MET A 92 14.63 6.71 7.78
CA MET A 92 14.01 6.23 6.55
C MET A 92 14.68 4.94 6.06
N LEU A 93 16.01 4.92 6.00
CA LEU A 93 16.77 3.73 5.58
C LEU A 93 16.49 2.49 6.43
N LEU A 94 16.27 2.67 7.74
CA LEU A 94 15.92 1.58 8.64
C LEU A 94 14.48 1.05 8.43
N LEU A 95 13.59 1.84 7.83
CA LEU A 95 12.23 1.40 7.48
C LEU A 95 12.15 0.79 6.07
N CYS A 96 13.09 1.10 5.17
CA CYS A 96 13.11 0.58 3.80
C CYS A 96 12.96 -0.96 3.70
N PRO A 97 13.64 -1.80 4.52
CA PRO A 97 13.44 -3.24 4.46
C PRO A 97 11.99 -3.67 4.74
N LEU A 98 11.30 -2.96 5.63
CA LEU A 98 9.90 -3.26 5.95
C LEU A 98 8.97 -2.80 4.81
N PHE A 99 9.24 -1.64 4.21
CA PHE A 99 8.47 -1.19 3.04
C PHE A 99 8.61 -2.17 1.87
N PHE A 100 9.83 -2.65 1.62
CA PHE A 100 10.12 -3.60 0.55
C PHE A 100 9.35 -4.92 0.74
N THR A 101 9.19 -5.39 1.98
CA THR A 101 8.54 -6.66 2.28
C THR A 101 7.02 -6.57 2.44
N SER A 102 6.48 -5.37 2.66
CA SER A 102 5.05 -5.16 2.99
C SER A 102 4.06 -5.72 1.96
N TRP A 103 4.40 -5.67 0.66
CA TRP A 103 3.56 -6.19 -0.43
C TRP A 103 4.15 -7.44 -1.12
N PHE A 104 5.20 -8.02 -0.56
CA PHE A 104 5.93 -9.14 -1.18
C PHE A 104 5.08 -10.42 -1.25
N TYR A 105 4.14 -10.60 -0.31
CA TYR A 105 3.24 -11.75 -0.25
C TYR A 105 2.33 -11.90 -1.48
N GLY A 106 1.97 -10.78 -2.12
CA GLY A 106 0.96 -10.75 -3.18
C GLY A 106 1.32 -11.61 -4.38
N SER A 107 2.61 -11.71 -4.70
CA SER A 107 3.11 -12.58 -5.77
C SER A 107 2.82 -14.06 -5.51
N TYR A 108 3.12 -14.53 -4.29
CA TYR A 108 2.97 -15.93 -3.93
C TYR A 108 1.50 -16.31 -3.72
N ILE A 109 0.78 -15.52 -2.93
CA ILE A 109 -0.65 -15.75 -2.64
C ILE A 109 -1.50 -15.64 -3.91
N GLY A 110 -1.24 -14.64 -4.76
CA GLY A 110 -1.91 -14.51 -6.05
C GLY A 110 -1.66 -15.71 -6.96
N THR A 111 -0.42 -16.23 -6.98
CA THR A 111 -0.10 -17.41 -7.79
C THR A 111 -0.80 -18.66 -7.27
N LEU A 112 -0.80 -18.90 -5.95
CA LEU A 112 -1.55 -20.01 -5.34
C LEU A 112 -3.03 -19.95 -5.72
N GLN A 113 -3.63 -18.77 -5.67
CA GLN A 113 -5.02 -18.57 -6.10
C GLN A 113 -5.20 -18.95 -7.58
N THR A 114 -4.30 -18.56 -8.48
CA THR A 114 -4.40 -18.93 -9.90
C THR A 114 -4.17 -20.40 -10.20
N GLN A 115 -3.35 -21.08 -9.40
CA GLN A 115 -2.95 -22.47 -9.61
C GLN A 115 -4.02 -23.45 -9.14
N TYR A 116 -4.68 -23.16 -8.02
CA TYR A 116 -5.59 -24.10 -7.39
C TYR A 116 -7.09 -23.73 -7.52
N PHE A 117 -7.44 -22.47 -7.79
CA PHE A 117 -8.86 -22.07 -7.87
C PHE A 117 -9.37 -22.01 -9.31
N ASN A 118 -10.62 -22.45 -9.51
CA ASN A 118 -11.32 -22.27 -10.79
C ASN A 118 -11.67 -20.79 -11.06
N VAL A 119 -12.12 -20.47 -12.28
CA VAL A 119 -12.43 -19.10 -12.71
C VAL A 119 -13.50 -18.45 -11.83
N ARG A 120 -14.58 -19.17 -11.52
CA ARG A 120 -15.70 -18.68 -10.71
C ARG A 120 -15.29 -18.35 -9.27
N THR A 121 -14.50 -19.21 -8.65
CA THR A 121 -13.97 -19.00 -7.30
C THR A 121 -13.01 -17.83 -7.27
N ARG A 122 -12.16 -17.67 -8.29
CA ARG A 122 -11.30 -16.48 -8.41
C ARG A 122 -12.11 -15.19 -8.59
N ALA A 123 -13.21 -15.25 -9.34
CA ALA A 123 -14.11 -14.11 -9.49
C ALA A 123 -14.79 -13.73 -8.18
N LEU A 124 -15.19 -14.71 -7.36
CA LEU A 124 -15.72 -14.47 -6.00
C LEU A 124 -14.65 -13.82 -5.11
N CYS A 125 -13.43 -14.36 -5.12
CA CYS A 125 -12.31 -13.80 -4.38
C CYS A 125 -12.04 -12.34 -4.77
N ALA A 126 -12.05 -12.02 -6.07
CA ALA A 126 -11.85 -10.65 -6.56
C ALA A 126 -12.91 -9.65 -6.05
N PHE A 127 -14.11 -10.12 -5.72
CA PHE A 127 -15.17 -9.29 -5.14
C PHE A 127 -15.05 -9.17 -3.61
N VAL A 128 -14.84 -10.27 -2.90
CA VAL A 128 -14.94 -10.31 -1.43
C VAL A 128 -13.63 -9.92 -0.75
N ILE A 129 -12.48 -10.34 -1.27
CA ILE A 129 -11.19 -10.10 -0.61
C ILE A 129 -10.90 -8.61 -0.42
N PRO A 130 -11.14 -7.71 -1.39
CA PRO A 130 -10.94 -6.26 -1.17
C PRO A 130 -11.86 -5.64 -0.11
N MET A 131 -12.97 -6.30 0.26
CA MET A 131 -13.76 -5.88 1.43
C MET A 131 -12.98 -6.11 2.73
N GLY A 132 -12.18 -7.19 2.79
CA GLY A 132 -11.24 -7.47 3.87
C GLY A 132 -10.23 -6.34 4.06
N ASP A 133 -9.72 -5.76 2.98
CA ASP A 133 -8.83 -4.59 3.03
C ASP A 133 -9.51 -3.39 3.71
N ILE A 134 -10.75 -3.09 3.31
CA ILE A 134 -11.53 -1.99 3.91
C ILE A 134 -11.66 -2.22 5.41
N VAL A 135 -12.07 -3.42 5.81
CA VAL A 135 -12.21 -3.79 7.23
C VAL A 135 -10.88 -3.66 7.97
N GLY A 136 -9.79 -4.19 7.44
CA GLY A 136 -8.45 -4.11 8.05
C GLY A 136 -7.97 -2.67 8.24
N GLY A 137 -8.18 -1.83 7.23
CA GLY A 137 -7.87 -0.40 7.31
C GLY A 137 -8.68 0.34 8.38
N PHE A 138 -9.99 0.07 8.48
CA PHE A 138 -10.83 0.65 9.53
C PHE A 138 -10.48 0.14 10.93
N MET A 139 -10.22 -1.16 11.09
CA MET A 139 -9.86 -1.76 12.38
C MET A 139 -8.60 -1.12 12.96
N VAL A 140 -7.53 -1.06 12.17
CA VAL A 140 -6.27 -0.42 12.62
C VAL A 140 -6.42 1.09 12.73
N GLY A 141 -7.13 1.74 11.81
CA GLY A 141 -7.40 3.17 11.88
C GLY A 141 -8.10 3.55 13.19
N TYR A 142 -9.16 2.82 13.57
CA TYR A 142 -9.88 3.02 14.82
C TYR A 142 -8.99 2.78 16.05
N PHE A 143 -8.15 1.74 16.02
CA PHE A 143 -7.19 1.46 17.09
C PHE A 143 -6.17 2.59 17.25
N LEU A 144 -5.62 3.11 16.15
CA LEU A 144 -4.62 4.18 16.15
C LEU A 144 -5.23 5.55 16.53
N ASP A 145 -6.50 5.79 16.19
CA ASP A 145 -7.22 7.02 16.54
C ASP A 145 -7.69 7.06 18.01
N ASN A 146 -7.58 5.94 18.75
CA ASN A 146 -8.03 5.85 20.13
C ASN A 146 -7.27 6.82 21.07
N LYS A 147 -7.94 7.83 21.62
CA LYS A 147 -7.32 8.88 22.47
C LYS A 147 -6.82 8.40 23.85
N ARG A 148 -7.21 7.19 24.28
CA ARG A 148 -6.87 6.68 25.62
C ARG A 148 -5.42 6.21 25.76
N MET A 149 -4.75 5.86 24.67
CA MET A 149 -3.40 5.32 24.69
C MET A 149 -2.37 6.38 24.28
N SER A 150 -1.16 6.31 24.86
CA SER A 150 -0.05 7.16 24.41
C SER A 150 0.42 6.76 23.01
N ILE A 151 0.95 7.72 22.24
CA ILE A 151 1.49 7.49 20.88
C ILE A 151 2.54 6.36 20.88
N LYS A 152 3.39 6.31 21.92
CA LYS A 152 4.39 5.25 22.13
C LYS A 152 3.76 3.87 22.24
N GLN A 153 2.72 3.74 23.07
CA GLN A 153 2.04 2.46 23.29
C GLN A 153 1.32 2.00 22.03
N LYS A 154 0.65 2.92 21.31
CA LYS A 154 -0.02 2.61 20.05
C LYS A 154 0.96 2.06 19.01
N ALA A 155 2.04 2.80 18.74
CA ALA A 155 3.03 2.42 17.73
C ALA A 155 3.65 1.04 18.02
N ARG A 156 3.98 0.77 19.28
CA ARG A 156 4.59 -0.51 19.69
C ARG A 156 3.58 -1.65 19.68
N ALA A 157 2.37 -1.43 20.18
CA ALA A 157 1.32 -2.45 20.24
C ALA A 157 0.82 -2.81 18.84
N SER A 158 0.54 -1.82 17.98
CA SER A 158 0.12 -2.08 16.60
C SER A 158 1.21 -2.81 15.83
N PHE A 159 2.47 -2.40 15.96
CA PHE A 159 3.58 -3.07 15.29
C PHE A 159 3.74 -4.51 15.77
N ALA A 160 3.85 -4.75 17.08
CA ALA A 160 4.02 -6.10 17.61
C ALA A 160 2.87 -7.03 17.20
N PHE A 161 1.63 -6.55 17.33
CA PHE A 161 0.45 -7.31 16.94
C PHE A 161 0.45 -7.65 15.44
N LEU A 162 0.68 -6.67 14.56
CA LEU A 162 0.64 -6.86 13.12
C LEU A 162 1.79 -7.74 12.61
N MET A 163 2.99 -7.63 13.19
CA MET A 163 4.11 -8.50 12.84
C MET A 163 3.85 -9.95 13.26
N THR A 164 3.28 -10.16 14.47
CA THR A 164 2.89 -11.50 14.93
C THR A 164 1.78 -12.10 14.06
N CYS A 165 0.76 -11.32 13.72
CA CYS A 165 -0.30 -11.77 12.81
C CYS A 165 0.25 -12.14 11.42
N ASN A 166 1.15 -11.33 10.85
CA ASN A 166 1.81 -11.65 9.58
C ASN A 166 2.59 -12.97 9.64
N LEU A 167 3.39 -13.18 10.69
CA LEU A 167 4.15 -14.44 10.87
C LEU A 167 3.22 -15.65 11.03
N ALA A 168 2.14 -15.51 11.81
CA ALA A 168 1.15 -16.57 11.99
C ALA A 168 0.47 -16.94 10.66
N LEU A 169 0.16 -15.94 9.83
CA LEU A 169 -0.40 -16.16 8.50
C LEU A 169 0.58 -16.88 7.58
N TRP A 170 1.87 -16.56 7.60
CA TRP A 170 2.87 -17.30 6.84
C TRP A 170 3.05 -18.76 7.28
N ILE A 171 2.95 -19.04 8.58
CA ILE A 171 2.94 -20.41 9.09
C ILE A 171 1.71 -21.16 8.56
N TRP A 172 0.54 -20.50 8.59
CA TRP A 172 -0.68 -21.09 8.04
C TRP A 172 -0.57 -21.32 6.52
N THR A 173 0.00 -20.38 5.77
CA THR A 173 0.30 -20.55 4.34
C THR A 173 1.16 -21.79 4.10
N ALA A 174 2.24 -21.99 4.86
CA ALA A 174 3.09 -23.17 4.70
C ALA A 174 2.30 -24.49 4.90
N ILE A 175 1.41 -24.53 5.89
CA ILE A 175 0.54 -25.70 6.13
C ILE A 175 -0.41 -25.94 4.95
N ILE A 176 -1.05 -24.89 4.44
CA ILE A 176 -2.01 -24.98 3.33
C ILE A 176 -1.30 -25.34 2.02
N THR A 177 -0.15 -24.73 1.72
CA THR A 177 0.67 -25.07 0.56
C THR A 177 1.01 -26.55 0.55
N LYS A 178 1.45 -27.11 1.70
CA LYS A 178 1.77 -28.52 1.77
C LYS A 178 0.57 -29.42 1.45
N GLN A 179 -0.60 -29.09 2.02
CA GLN A 179 -1.84 -29.84 1.77
C GLN A 179 -2.29 -29.78 0.30
N LEU A 180 -2.12 -28.61 -0.34
CA LEU A 180 -2.48 -28.38 -1.74
C LEU A 180 -1.50 -29.05 -2.71
N GLU A 181 -0.21 -29.07 -2.41
CA GLU A 181 0.81 -29.80 -3.18
C GLU A 181 0.53 -31.31 -3.20
N ASP A 182 0.14 -31.87 -2.06
CA ASP A 182 -0.09 -33.31 -1.91
C ASP A 182 -1.40 -33.75 -2.60
N SER A 183 -2.45 -32.93 -2.55
CA SER A 183 -3.78 -33.29 -3.07
C SER A 183 -4.05 -32.81 -4.50
N LYS A 184 -3.31 -31.79 -4.98
CA LYS A 184 -3.52 -31.07 -6.25
C LYS A 184 -5.00 -30.84 -6.64
N PRO A 185 -5.86 -30.32 -5.75
CA PRO A 185 -7.28 -30.16 -6.04
C PRO A 185 -7.52 -28.93 -6.91
N ILE A 186 -8.54 -28.98 -7.77
CA ILE A 186 -9.15 -27.79 -8.35
C ILE A 186 -10.27 -27.37 -7.39
N ILE A 187 -10.06 -26.28 -6.67
CA ILE A 187 -10.99 -25.78 -5.64
C ILE A 187 -12.07 -24.95 -6.31
N ASP A 188 -13.30 -25.33 -6.04
CA ASP A 188 -14.51 -24.57 -6.34
C ASP A 188 -15.08 -23.98 -5.03
N TRP A 189 -15.90 -22.96 -5.14
CA TRP A 189 -16.50 -22.26 -3.98
C TRP A 189 -17.42 -23.14 -3.11
N THR A 190 -17.81 -24.31 -3.60
CA THR A 190 -18.65 -25.32 -2.93
C THR A 190 -17.80 -26.44 -2.34
N SER A 191 -16.51 -26.48 -2.64
CA SER A 191 -15.60 -27.51 -2.14
C SER A 191 -15.36 -27.30 -0.63
N PRO A 192 -15.25 -28.37 0.17
CA PRO A 192 -14.94 -28.28 1.60
C PRO A 192 -13.64 -27.52 1.91
N GLU A 193 -12.67 -27.58 1.01
CA GLU A 193 -11.35 -26.95 1.14
C GLU A 193 -11.41 -25.43 0.92
N PHE A 194 -12.46 -24.92 0.26
CA PHE A 194 -12.60 -23.51 -0.07
C PHE A 194 -12.55 -22.63 1.18
N GLY A 195 -13.30 -22.98 2.23
CA GLY A 195 -13.39 -22.16 3.44
C GLY A 195 -12.02 -21.92 4.11
N ARG A 196 -11.14 -22.92 4.11
CA ARG A 196 -9.80 -22.81 4.72
C ARG A 196 -8.87 -21.92 3.89
N THR A 197 -8.80 -22.17 2.58
CA THR A 197 -7.90 -21.44 1.67
C THR A 197 -8.40 -20.01 1.41
N PHE A 198 -9.71 -19.81 1.31
CA PHE A 198 -10.33 -18.49 1.16
C PHE A 198 -10.11 -17.61 2.40
N SER A 199 -10.31 -18.16 3.60
CA SER A 199 -10.09 -17.41 4.84
C SER A 199 -8.64 -16.94 4.99
N LEU A 200 -7.68 -17.77 4.57
CA LEU A 200 -6.27 -17.40 4.54
C LEU A 200 -6.05 -16.16 3.66
N PHE A 201 -6.56 -16.16 2.42
CA PHE A 201 -6.41 -15.04 1.49
C PHE A 201 -7.09 -13.76 2.00
N LEU A 202 -8.31 -13.88 2.52
CA LEU A 202 -9.03 -12.74 3.11
C LEU A 202 -8.27 -12.13 4.30
N LEU A 203 -7.69 -12.97 5.16
CA LEU A 203 -6.92 -12.51 6.32
C LEU A 203 -5.58 -11.90 5.92
N PHE A 204 -4.93 -12.41 4.87
CA PHE A 204 -3.71 -11.82 4.32
C PHE A 204 -3.93 -10.37 3.87
N ASP A 205 -5.00 -10.13 3.12
CA ASP A 205 -5.32 -8.78 2.64
C ASP A 205 -5.74 -7.86 3.80
N LEU A 206 -6.57 -8.37 4.73
CA LEU A 206 -6.93 -7.64 5.95
C LEU A 206 -5.69 -7.19 6.75
N VAL A 207 -4.77 -8.11 7.04
CA VAL A 207 -3.56 -7.83 7.84
C VAL A 207 -2.56 -6.99 7.06
N THR A 208 -2.47 -7.16 5.75
CA THR A 208 -1.63 -6.31 4.88
C THR A 208 -2.14 -4.88 4.89
N MET A 209 -3.43 -4.65 4.65
CA MET A 209 -3.99 -3.29 4.62
C MET A 209 -3.92 -2.61 6.00
N ALA A 210 -4.09 -3.40 7.06
CA ALA A 210 -3.84 -2.98 8.43
C ALA A 210 -2.37 -2.55 8.64
N THR A 211 -1.42 -3.34 8.15
CA THR A 211 0.03 -3.02 8.18
C THR A 211 0.33 -1.76 7.39
N GLN A 212 -0.21 -1.64 6.17
CA GLN A 212 -0.07 -0.46 5.31
C GLN A 212 -0.54 0.81 5.99
N THR A 213 -1.74 0.75 6.59
CA THR A 213 -2.33 1.90 7.29
C THR A 213 -1.47 2.30 8.49
N SER A 214 -0.91 1.31 9.21
CA SER A 214 0.01 1.57 10.32
C SER A 214 1.33 2.21 9.86
N LEU A 215 1.88 1.81 8.71
CA LEU A 215 3.09 2.39 8.14
C LEU A 215 2.89 3.85 7.73
N PHE A 216 1.77 4.17 7.07
CA PHE A 216 1.42 5.57 6.77
C PHE A 216 1.21 6.40 8.02
N TRP A 217 0.58 5.82 9.05
CA TRP A 217 0.45 6.49 10.34
C TRP A 217 1.81 6.76 11.00
N ILE A 218 2.73 5.78 10.99
CA ILE A 218 4.10 5.94 11.50
C ILE A 218 4.83 7.07 10.78
N ILE A 219 4.80 7.09 9.44
CA ILE A 219 5.41 8.16 8.64
C ILE A 219 4.77 9.52 8.97
N GLY A 220 3.45 9.55 9.14
CA GLY A 220 2.73 10.76 9.57
C GLY A 220 3.10 11.27 10.95
N GLN A 221 3.74 10.47 11.81
CA GLN A 221 4.27 10.91 13.11
C GLN A 221 5.74 11.39 13.04
N MET A 222 6.41 11.25 11.89
CA MET A 222 7.83 11.56 11.76
C MET A 222 8.11 12.98 11.26
N SER A 223 7.15 13.63 10.59
CA SER A 223 7.29 15.01 10.11
C SER A 223 5.95 15.73 10.14
N ASN A 224 5.96 17.01 10.50
CA ASN A 224 4.82 17.92 10.42
C ASN A 224 4.79 18.71 9.10
N ASP A 225 5.90 18.72 8.36
CA ASP A 225 5.98 19.40 7.07
C ASP A 225 5.33 18.54 5.97
N PHE A 226 4.39 19.14 5.25
CA PHE A 226 3.66 18.50 4.16
C PHE A 226 4.56 18.02 3.01
N ILE A 227 5.58 18.80 2.64
CA ILE A 227 6.50 18.49 1.53
C ILE A 227 7.37 17.29 1.91
N ILE A 228 7.97 17.33 3.10
CA ILE A 228 8.79 16.21 3.60
C ILE A 228 7.92 14.97 3.73
N LEU A 229 6.71 15.09 4.28
CA LEU A 229 5.78 13.97 4.41
C LEU A 229 5.39 13.38 3.04
N SER A 230 5.22 14.23 2.02
CA SER A 230 5.01 13.79 0.63
C SER A 230 6.22 13.01 0.09
N TYR A 231 7.45 13.46 0.36
CA TYR A 231 8.66 12.72 -0.01
C TYR A 231 8.79 11.39 0.73
N MET A 232 8.47 11.35 2.01
CA MET A 232 8.51 10.12 2.81
C MET A 232 7.48 9.08 2.32
N THR A 233 6.24 9.53 2.07
CA THR A 233 5.17 8.65 1.58
C THR A 233 5.41 8.18 0.15
N GLY A 234 5.94 9.06 -0.72
CA GLY A 234 6.38 8.70 -2.07
C GLY A 234 7.50 7.65 -2.06
N THR A 235 8.50 7.82 -1.19
CA THR A 235 9.57 6.83 -0.99
C THR A 235 9.04 5.49 -0.50
N LEU A 236 8.17 5.48 0.52
CA LEU A 236 7.51 4.26 0.97
C LEU A 236 6.86 3.55 -0.22
N ARG A 237 6.09 4.26 -1.03
CA ARG A 237 5.38 3.63 -2.15
C ARG A 237 6.33 3.16 -3.26
N GLY A 238 7.40 3.90 -3.53
CA GLY A 238 8.43 3.49 -4.49
C GLY A 238 9.15 2.21 -4.07
N VAL A 239 9.55 2.10 -2.80
CA VAL A 239 10.23 0.91 -2.26
C VAL A 239 9.29 -0.29 -2.23
N GLU A 240 8.02 -0.09 -1.90
CA GLU A 240 6.98 -1.12 -1.99
C GLU A 240 6.83 -1.67 -3.41
N CYS A 241 6.74 -0.79 -4.41
CA CYS A 241 6.64 -1.18 -5.81
C CYS A 241 7.89 -1.96 -6.27
N ALA A 242 9.08 -1.55 -5.83
CA ALA A 242 10.32 -2.28 -6.10
C ALA A 242 10.28 -3.70 -5.48
N GLY A 243 9.80 -3.82 -4.25
CA GLY A 243 9.57 -5.11 -3.58
C GLY A 243 8.60 -6.00 -4.35
N GLN A 244 7.47 -5.46 -4.80
CA GLN A 244 6.51 -6.18 -5.63
C GLN A 244 7.14 -6.65 -6.94
N ALA A 245 7.87 -5.79 -7.64
CA ALA A 245 8.53 -6.15 -8.90
C ALA A 245 9.50 -7.33 -8.71
N VAL A 246 10.31 -7.31 -7.64
CA VAL A 246 11.21 -8.41 -7.30
C VAL A 246 10.43 -9.68 -6.95
N ALA A 247 9.36 -9.57 -6.16
CA ALA A 247 8.53 -10.71 -5.78
C ALA A 247 7.87 -11.40 -6.99
N TYR A 248 7.33 -10.64 -7.92
CA TYR A 248 6.76 -11.17 -9.17
C TYR A 248 7.84 -11.72 -10.09
N GLY A 249 9.02 -11.07 -10.17
CA GLY A 249 10.17 -11.58 -10.91
C GLY A 249 10.64 -12.94 -10.42
N ILE A 250 10.80 -13.11 -9.10
CA ILE A 250 11.19 -14.40 -8.50
C ILE A 250 10.17 -15.49 -8.83
N LYS A 251 8.86 -15.17 -8.71
CA LYS A 251 7.81 -16.15 -8.95
C LYS A 251 7.59 -16.48 -10.43
N SER A 252 8.00 -15.58 -11.32
CA SER A 252 8.00 -15.84 -12.78
C SER A 252 9.10 -16.82 -13.22
N SER A 253 10.16 -16.96 -12.42
CA SER A 253 11.18 -18.00 -12.61
C SER A 253 10.69 -19.34 -12.07
N ASP A 254 11.26 -20.46 -12.55
CA ASP A 254 11.00 -21.84 -12.08
C ASP A 254 11.49 -22.08 -10.63
N THR A 255 10.96 -21.31 -9.68
CA THR A 255 11.26 -21.40 -8.26
C THR A 255 10.23 -22.26 -7.56
N THR A 256 10.71 -23.15 -6.68
CA THR A 256 9.84 -23.97 -5.84
C THR A 256 9.03 -23.09 -4.88
N ASP A 257 7.79 -23.48 -4.61
CA ASP A 257 6.89 -22.76 -3.70
C ASP A 257 7.50 -22.56 -2.30
N TRP A 258 8.21 -23.56 -1.79
CA TRP A 258 8.94 -23.51 -0.53
C TRP A 258 10.06 -22.46 -0.50
N LEU A 259 10.74 -22.24 -1.63
CA LEU A 259 11.75 -21.21 -1.75
C LEU A 259 11.10 -19.82 -1.72
N SER A 260 9.96 -19.66 -2.38
CA SER A 260 9.19 -18.41 -2.35
C SER A 260 8.67 -18.06 -0.95
N ILE A 261 8.14 -19.04 -0.21
CA ILE A 261 7.74 -18.87 1.20
C ILE A 261 8.96 -18.51 2.05
N GLY A 262 10.08 -19.23 1.89
CA GLY A 262 11.31 -19.00 2.62
C GLY A 262 11.85 -17.58 2.42
N PHE A 263 11.85 -17.06 1.18
CA PHE A 263 12.26 -15.69 0.90
C PHE A 263 11.31 -14.66 1.53
N ASN A 264 10.00 -14.86 1.42
CA ASN A 264 9.02 -13.96 2.03
C ASN A 264 9.22 -13.86 3.55
N VAL A 265 9.27 -15.01 4.23
CA VAL A 265 9.44 -15.07 5.69
C VAL A 265 10.81 -14.57 6.10
N GLY A 266 11.87 -14.97 5.39
CA GLY A 266 13.25 -14.59 5.70
C GLY A 266 13.49 -13.09 5.59
N LEU A 267 13.06 -12.47 4.48
CA LEU A 267 13.17 -11.03 4.29
C LEU A 267 12.31 -10.25 5.29
N PHE A 268 11.09 -10.74 5.57
CA PHE A 268 10.21 -10.12 6.54
C PHE A 268 10.78 -10.15 7.96
N VAL A 269 11.25 -11.31 8.43
CA VAL A 269 11.88 -11.45 9.75
C VAL A 269 13.14 -10.60 9.86
N LEU A 270 13.93 -10.52 8.79
CA LEU A 270 15.11 -9.66 8.73
C LEU A 270 14.73 -8.18 8.85
N ALA A 271 13.59 -7.74 8.30
CA ALA A 271 13.13 -6.35 8.34
C ALA A 271 12.64 -5.89 9.73
N ILE A 272 12.09 -6.80 10.55
CA ILE A 272 11.54 -6.50 11.88
C ILE A 272 12.54 -5.74 12.79
N PRO A 273 13.79 -6.19 13.02
CA PRO A 273 14.72 -5.50 13.91
C PRO A 273 15.07 -4.08 13.42
N PHE A 274 15.19 -3.87 12.11
CA PHE A 274 15.45 -2.53 11.55
C PHE A 274 14.28 -1.59 11.79
N ALA A 275 13.05 -2.05 11.53
CA ALA A 275 11.85 -1.27 11.80
C ALA A 275 11.67 -0.97 13.29
N TRP A 276 11.96 -1.94 14.17
CA TRP A 276 11.85 -1.77 15.61
C TRP A 276 12.77 -0.64 16.15
N MET A 277 13.97 -0.47 15.58
CA MET A 277 14.89 0.61 15.96
C MET A 277 14.30 2.00 15.73
N VAL A 278 13.39 2.15 14.77
CA VAL A 278 12.69 3.41 14.48
C VAL A 278 11.43 3.53 15.33
N ILE A 279 10.64 2.47 15.40
CA ILE A 279 9.35 2.46 16.11
C ILE A 279 9.53 2.74 17.61
N ARG A 280 10.62 2.27 18.22
CA ARG A 280 10.91 2.55 19.63
C ARG A 280 11.10 4.05 19.93
N LYS A 281 11.51 4.85 18.93
CA LYS A 281 11.74 6.30 19.05
C LYS A 281 10.46 7.11 18.92
N ILE A 282 9.44 6.58 18.25
CA ILE A 282 8.17 7.26 18.00
C ILE A 282 7.51 7.62 19.34
N GLY A 283 7.16 8.90 19.49
CA GLY A 283 6.58 9.47 20.70
C GLY A 283 7.57 9.68 21.86
N VAL A 284 8.84 9.24 21.74
CA VAL A 284 9.89 9.43 22.76
C VAL A 284 10.86 10.55 22.37
N GLN A 285 11.22 10.61 21.09
CA GLN A 285 12.15 11.60 20.54
C GLN A 285 11.43 12.40 19.46
N SER A 286 11.65 13.72 19.42
CA SER A 286 11.29 14.50 18.24
C SER A 286 12.21 14.05 17.11
N PHE A 287 11.62 13.65 15.99
CA PHE A 287 12.41 13.44 14.79
C PHE A 287 13.02 14.78 14.39
N LYS A 288 14.32 14.77 14.04
CA LYS A 288 14.99 15.98 13.59
C LYS A 288 14.28 16.43 12.31
N GLU A 289 13.62 17.57 12.36
CA GLU A 289 13.04 18.17 11.15
C GLU A 289 14.18 18.36 10.16
N ILE A 290 14.03 17.77 8.98
CA ILE A 290 14.97 17.97 7.89
C ILE A 290 14.59 19.33 7.33
N GLU A 291 15.18 20.40 7.82
CA GLU A 291 14.99 21.71 7.21
C GLU A 291 15.47 21.63 5.75
N PRO A 292 14.62 21.94 4.76
CA PRO A 292 15.07 22.07 3.40
C PRO A 292 16.13 23.17 3.36
N ASP A 293 17.28 22.90 2.73
CA ASP A 293 18.38 23.86 2.63
C ASP A 293 17.84 25.21 2.12
N ALA A 294 17.87 26.23 2.98
CA ALA A 294 17.44 27.60 2.69
C ALA A 294 18.38 28.32 1.69
N ALA A 295 19.30 27.60 1.06
CA ALA A 295 20.45 28.13 0.34
C ALA A 295 20.19 28.59 -1.11
N SER A 296 18.93 28.78 -1.53
CA SER A 296 18.64 29.34 -2.86
C SER A 296 17.50 30.35 -2.90
N THR A 297 17.21 31.03 -1.79
CA THR A 297 16.23 32.13 -1.77
C THR A 297 16.84 33.50 -2.11
N ASP A 298 18.16 33.56 -2.36
CA ASP A 298 18.84 34.71 -2.93
C ASP A 298 19.11 34.50 -4.42
N GLU A 299 18.07 34.53 -5.26
CA GLU A 299 18.25 35.03 -6.63
C GLU A 299 16.92 35.51 -7.23
N LYS A 300 16.87 36.84 -7.42
CA LYS A 300 15.95 37.64 -8.25
C LYS A 300 14.56 37.95 -7.68
N SER A 301 14.54 38.91 -6.76
CA SER A 301 13.52 39.95 -6.78
C SER A 301 13.78 40.87 -8.00
N ASP A 302 13.31 40.46 -9.19
CA ASP A 302 13.16 41.42 -10.29
C ASP A 302 11.92 42.28 -9.97
N ALA A 303 12.18 43.42 -9.34
CA ALA A 303 11.21 44.51 -9.23
C ALA A 303 10.91 45.05 -10.64
N PRO A 304 9.64 45.26 -11.04
CA PRO A 304 9.36 45.96 -12.28
C PRO A 304 9.78 47.43 -12.15
N ASP A 305 10.63 47.83 -13.08
CA ASP A 305 11.18 49.16 -13.33
C ASP A 305 10.04 50.18 -13.47
N SER A 306 9.86 51.04 -12.47
CA SER A 306 9.06 52.26 -12.58
C SER A 306 10.00 53.41 -12.93
N LYS A 307 10.22 53.63 -14.23
CA LYS A 307 10.75 54.88 -14.80
C LYS A 307 9.68 55.42 -15.73
N GLU A 308 9.01 56.50 -15.30
CA GLU A 308 9.28 57.85 -15.81
C GLU A 308 8.92 58.00 -17.30
N GLU A 309 7.67 58.38 -17.57
CA GLU A 309 7.36 59.27 -18.69
C GLU A 309 6.57 60.47 -18.14
N LEU A 310 7.29 61.58 -18.01
CA LEU A 310 6.78 62.94 -18.01
C LEU A 310 6.93 63.47 -19.44
N ALA A 311 5.82 63.68 -20.15
CA ALA A 311 5.59 64.74 -21.14
C ALA A 311 4.13 64.68 -21.62
#